data_AF-A0A6M2D7M3-F1
#
_entry.id   AF-A0A6M2D7M3-F1
#
_cell.length_a   1.000
_cell.length_b   1.000
_cell.length_c   1.000
_cell.angle_alpha   90.00
_cell.angle_beta   90.00
_cell.angle_gamma   90.00
#
_symmetry.space_group_name_H-M   'P 1'
#
loop_
_entity.id
_entity.type
_entity.pdbx_description
1 polymer ?
#
loop_
_entity_poly.entity_id
_entity_poly.type
_entity_poly.pdbx_seq_one_letter_code
_entity_poly.pdbx_strand_id
1 'polypeptide(L)'
;NAERHCPPLAPVLPAPAEGRTVFGGRDIWKNFNVTTFRAQIGPTGGSRGYEKVTGQSGWGISWWINEELIPVLHVERGKTYTFVVEGGVDPSNSARYHPFYITDSSKGGGSKENPAVLGKPGHLLLAGVVLNSENKVDVSNGTGRYCEWQHKTVDMSDESDTWESFKQTLRLQCDSGQPGTFTWTPDKDTPKLVYYQCFTHYYLGWKIVVTDPEEAEQAMESAASQVLLSHLLLLLFSVACLVPLC
;
A
#
# COMPACT_ATOMS: atom_id res chain seq x y z
N ASN A 1 12.85 5.87 -32.35
CA ASN A 1 13.66 5.94 -31.12
C ASN A 1 12.70 5.73 -29.96
N ALA A 2 12.41 4.48 -29.60
CA ALA A 2 11.49 4.18 -28.51
C ALA A 2 12.29 4.35 -27.22
N GLU A 3 12.18 5.52 -26.57
CA GLU A 3 12.60 5.66 -25.19
C GLU A 3 11.98 4.52 -24.40
N ARG A 4 12.83 3.62 -23.90
CA ARG A 4 12.42 2.62 -22.91
C ARG A 4 11.97 3.42 -21.70
N HIS A 5 10.68 3.71 -21.61
CA HIS A 5 10.06 4.31 -20.46
C HIS A 5 10.13 3.27 -19.34
N CYS A 6 11.26 3.22 -18.64
CA CYS A 6 11.38 2.45 -17.43
C CYS A 6 10.33 3.00 -16.45
N PRO A 7 9.44 2.18 -15.91
CA PRO A 7 8.50 2.65 -14.91
C PRO A 7 9.28 3.17 -13.70
N PRO A 8 8.77 4.19 -12.98
CA PRO A 8 9.48 4.77 -11.85
C PRO A 8 9.82 3.69 -10.81
N LEU A 9 11.01 3.82 -10.23
CA LEU A 9 11.46 2.96 -9.15
C LEU A 9 10.66 3.30 -7.89
N ALA A 10 10.05 2.29 -7.30
CA ALA A 10 9.37 2.43 -6.02
C ALA A 10 10.35 2.06 -4.89
N PRO A 11 10.38 2.82 -3.78
CA PRO A 11 11.29 2.53 -2.69
C PRO A 11 10.89 1.25 -1.97
N VAL A 12 11.88 0.45 -1.60
CA VAL A 12 11.71 -0.76 -0.78
C VAL A 12 12.14 -0.43 0.64
N LEU A 13 11.40 -0.93 1.63
CA LEU A 13 11.80 -0.74 3.02
C LEU A 13 13.08 -1.51 3.35
N PRO A 14 14.00 -0.91 4.13
CA PRO A 14 15.07 -1.67 4.75
C PRO A 14 14.49 -2.68 5.75
N ALA A 15 14.99 -3.91 5.71
CA ALA A 15 14.65 -4.94 6.68
C ALA A 15 15.35 -4.66 8.03
N PRO A 16 14.64 -4.71 9.16
CA PRO A 16 15.26 -4.62 10.48
C PRO A 16 16.09 -5.88 10.77
N ALA A 17 17.14 -5.74 11.58
CA ALA A 17 18.08 -6.82 11.88
C ALA A 17 17.42 -8.06 12.53
N GLU A 18 16.43 -7.84 13.40
CA GLU A 18 15.70 -8.91 14.09
C GLU A 18 14.49 -9.46 13.30
N GLY A 19 14.20 -8.88 12.14
CA GLY A 19 13.00 -9.18 11.37
C GLY A 19 11.70 -8.76 12.06
N ARG A 20 10.57 -8.92 11.36
CA ARG A 20 9.23 -8.47 11.81
C ARG A 20 8.29 -9.66 12.02
N THR A 21 7.54 -9.67 13.12
CA THR A 21 6.63 -10.79 13.46
C THR A 21 5.24 -10.69 12.82
N VAL A 22 4.79 -9.48 12.47
CA VAL A 22 3.49 -9.23 11.82
C VAL A 22 3.64 -9.25 10.29
N PHE A 23 2.76 -9.98 9.60
CA PHE A 23 2.84 -10.19 8.15
C PHE A 23 1.90 -9.21 7.43
N GLY A 24 2.34 -7.98 7.24
CA GLY A 24 1.59 -6.97 6.48
C GLY A 24 0.80 -6.00 7.35
N GLY A 25 -0.02 -5.16 6.72
CA GLY A 25 -0.82 -4.14 7.42
C GLY A 25 0.00 -3.02 8.06
N ARG A 26 1.31 -2.97 7.79
CA ARG A 26 2.24 -2.10 8.50
C ARG A 26 1.99 -0.65 8.15
N ASP A 27 2.12 0.20 9.16
CA ASP A 27 2.20 1.64 8.98
C ASP A 27 3.63 2.01 8.61
N ILE A 28 3.87 2.18 7.31
CA ILE A 28 5.22 2.35 6.77
C ILE A 28 5.29 3.53 5.82
N TRP A 29 6.50 4.03 5.61
CA TRP A 29 6.83 5.13 4.70
C TRP A 29 6.37 6.54 5.09
N LYS A 30 5.74 6.73 6.24
CA LYS A 30 5.38 8.07 6.74
C LYS A 30 6.58 9.05 6.75
N ASN A 31 7.79 8.55 7.05
CA ASN A 31 9.01 9.37 7.14
C ASN A 31 9.92 9.26 5.90
N PHE A 32 9.52 8.52 4.86
CA PHE A 32 10.39 8.21 3.72
C PHE A 32 10.07 9.06 2.48
N ASN A 33 9.15 10.03 2.61
CA ASN A 33 8.69 10.91 1.51
C ASN A 33 8.35 10.12 0.23
N VAL A 34 7.61 9.02 0.37
CA VAL A 34 7.29 8.13 -0.74
C VAL A 34 6.20 8.72 -1.60
N THR A 35 6.49 8.87 -2.89
CA THR A 35 5.53 9.37 -3.90
C THR A 35 5.22 8.33 -4.98
N THR A 36 5.90 7.18 -4.98
CA THR A 36 5.66 6.09 -5.94
C THR A 36 5.29 4.81 -5.22
N PHE A 37 4.16 4.22 -5.63
CA PHE A 37 3.64 2.96 -5.12
C PHE A 37 3.53 1.95 -6.27
N ARG A 38 4.23 0.83 -6.16
CA ARG A 38 4.16 -0.28 -7.11
C ARG A 38 3.27 -1.36 -6.52
N ALA A 39 2.15 -1.62 -7.19
CA ALA A 39 1.15 -2.60 -6.80
C ALA A 39 1.29 -3.90 -7.61
N GLN A 40 1.44 -5.01 -6.89
CA GLN A 40 1.61 -6.37 -7.42
C GLN A 40 0.71 -7.33 -6.65
N ILE A 41 0.49 -8.53 -7.18
CA ILE A 41 -0.28 -9.57 -6.48
C ILE A 41 0.67 -10.44 -5.65
N GLY A 42 0.17 -11.06 -4.58
CA GLY A 42 0.95 -12.03 -3.81
C GLY A 42 0.12 -12.72 -2.73
N PRO A 43 0.71 -13.66 -1.98
CA PRO A 43 0.01 -14.43 -0.97
C PRO A 43 -0.43 -13.55 0.20
N THR A 44 -1.42 -14.06 0.92
CA THR A 44 -2.04 -13.38 2.08
C THR A 44 -1.22 -13.48 3.36
N GLY A 45 -0.12 -14.24 3.40
CA GLY A 45 0.74 -14.35 4.60
C GLY A 45 0.14 -15.21 5.73
N GLY A 46 -0.76 -16.14 5.40
CA GLY A 46 -1.32 -17.11 6.34
C GLY A 46 -2.08 -16.49 7.52
N SER A 47 -2.06 -17.19 8.66
CA SER A 47 -2.78 -16.82 9.88
C SER A 47 -2.31 -15.52 10.54
N ARG A 48 -1.13 -15.01 10.17
CA ARG A 48 -0.53 -13.76 10.66
C ARG A 48 -0.70 -12.59 9.69
N GLY A 49 -1.27 -12.86 8.53
CA GLY A 49 -1.27 -11.98 7.40
C GLY A 49 -2.54 -11.14 7.22
N TYR A 50 -3.07 -11.13 6.01
CA TYR A 50 -4.23 -10.34 5.60
C TYR A 50 -5.41 -10.48 6.56
N GLU A 51 -5.82 -11.70 6.89
CA GLU A 51 -6.97 -11.95 7.76
C GLU A 51 -6.73 -11.43 9.18
N LYS A 52 -5.52 -11.62 9.71
CA LYS A 52 -5.14 -11.10 11.04
C LYS A 52 -5.17 -9.58 11.09
N VAL A 53 -4.72 -8.93 10.02
CA VAL A 53 -4.64 -7.47 9.90
C VAL A 53 -6.02 -6.86 9.70
N THR A 54 -6.84 -7.46 8.83
CA THR A 54 -8.09 -6.86 8.34
C THR A 54 -9.35 -7.37 9.03
N GLY A 55 -9.29 -8.56 9.63
CA GLY A 55 -10.45 -9.29 10.12
C GLY A 55 -11.36 -9.82 9.00
N GLN A 56 -10.90 -9.81 7.74
CA GLN A 56 -11.67 -10.24 6.57
C GLN A 56 -11.03 -11.47 5.92
N SER A 57 -11.86 -12.40 5.48
CA SER A 57 -11.41 -13.53 4.66
C SER A 57 -11.18 -13.06 3.21
N GLY A 58 -9.97 -13.28 2.70
CA GLY A 58 -9.56 -12.93 1.34
C GLY A 58 -9.71 -14.07 0.33
N TRP A 59 -9.07 -13.92 -0.83
CA TRP A 59 -9.10 -14.89 -1.94
C TRP A 59 -7.84 -15.77 -2.01
N GLY A 60 -7.05 -15.84 -0.92
CA GLY A 60 -5.72 -16.46 -0.91
C GLY A 60 -4.61 -15.55 -1.47
N ILE A 61 -4.97 -14.49 -2.19
CA ILE A 61 -4.09 -13.43 -2.68
C ILE A 61 -4.52 -12.05 -2.19
N SER A 62 -3.59 -11.09 -2.22
CA SER A 62 -3.83 -9.68 -1.89
C SER A 62 -2.88 -8.76 -2.66
N TRP A 63 -3.14 -7.47 -2.60
CA TRP A 63 -2.23 -6.43 -3.06
C TRP A 63 -0.97 -6.38 -2.20
N TRP A 64 0.17 -6.40 -2.88
CA TRP A 64 1.49 -6.10 -2.35
C TRP A 64 1.92 -4.76 -2.90
N ILE A 65 2.23 -3.81 -2.02
CA ILE A 65 2.68 -2.48 -2.41
C ILE A 65 4.13 -2.33 -1.99
N ASN A 66 5.02 -1.98 -2.93
CA ASN A 66 6.45 -1.80 -2.67
C ASN A 66 7.05 -3.00 -1.91
N GLU A 67 6.68 -4.21 -2.37
CA GLU A 67 7.09 -5.49 -1.81
C GLU A 67 6.66 -5.78 -0.37
N GLU A 68 5.64 -5.08 0.11
CA GLU A 68 5.04 -5.27 1.43
C GLU A 68 3.58 -5.72 1.27
N LEU A 69 3.16 -6.70 2.07
CA LEU A 69 1.77 -7.17 2.06
C LEU A 69 0.84 -6.11 2.67
N ILE A 70 -0.12 -5.64 1.86
CA ILE A 70 -1.17 -4.67 2.22
C ILE A 70 -0.76 -3.58 3.23
N PRO A 71 0.29 -2.79 2.98
CA PRO A 71 0.71 -1.75 3.92
C PRO A 71 -0.30 -0.61 3.99
N VAL A 72 -0.29 0.13 5.09
CA VAL A 72 -0.99 1.41 5.18
C VAL A 72 -0.20 2.44 4.40
N LEU A 73 -0.83 3.06 3.41
CA LEU A 73 -0.21 4.15 2.66
C LEU A 73 -0.56 5.48 3.31
N HIS A 74 0.42 6.39 3.39
CA HIS A 74 0.21 7.76 3.85
C HIS A 74 0.39 8.72 2.69
N VAL A 75 -0.62 9.54 2.46
CA VAL A 75 -0.62 10.55 1.41
C VAL A 75 -1.08 11.89 1.97
N GLU A 76 -0.68 12.97 1.31
CA GLU A 76 -0.96 14.33 1.69
C GLU A 76 -1.84 14.99 0.63
N ARG A 77 -2.85 15.77 1.06
CA ARG A 77 -3.68 16.54 0.13
C ARG A 77 -2.84 17.53 -0.67
N GLY A 78 -3.16 17.67 -1.96
CA GLY A 78 -2.45 18.54 -2.89
C GLY A 78 -1.13 17.98 -3.41
N LYS A 79 -0.65 16.84 -2.90
CA LYS A 79 0.57 16.19 -3.36
C LYS A 79 0.26 15.07 -4.36
N THR A 80 1.03 15.00 -5.44
CA THR A 80 0.84 14.00 -6.50
C THR A 80 1.63 12.73 -6.23
N TYR A 81 0.95 11.60 -6.29
CA TYR A 81 1.49 10.26 -6.14
C TYR A 81 1.38 9.50 -7.46
N THR A 82 2.33 8.60 -7.72
CA THR A 82 2.34 7.73 -8.89
C THR A 82 2.10 6.28 -8.46
N PHE A 83 1.17 5.62 -9.12
CA PHE A 83 0.88 4.20 -8.93
C PHE A 83 1.30 3.43 -10.17
N VAL A 84 2.14 2.41 -9.98
CA VAL A 84 2.55 1.47 -11.02
C VAL A 84 1.83 0.16 -10.75
N VAL A 85 0.95 -0.26 -11.65
CA VAL A 85 0.03 -1.39 -11.39
C VAL A 85 0.39 -2.59 -12.24
N GLU A 86 0.49 -3.74 -11.59
CA GLU A 86 0.85 -5.01 -12.20
C GLU A 86 -0.16 -6.13 -11.85
N GLY A 87 -1.46 -5.83 -12.03
CA GLY A 87 -2.59 -6.69 -11.65
C GLY A 87 -3.20 -7.55 -12.77
N GLY A 88 -2.68 -7.46 -14.00
CA GLY A 88 -3.20 -8.15 -15.18
C GLY A 88 -4.10 -7.29 -16.08
N VAL A 89 -4.18 -7.69 -17.35
CA VAL A 89 -4.88 -6.95 -18.42
C VAL A 89 -6.02 -7.72 -19.08
N ASP A 90 -6.10 -9.03 -18.86
CA ASP A 90 -7.06 -9.90 -19.55
C ASP A 90 -8.31 -10.14 -18.71
N PRO A 91 -9.44 -9.46 -18.98
CA PRO A 91 -10.68 -9.63 -18.21
C PRO A 91 -11.29 -11.03 -18.32
N SER A 92 -10.89 -11.85 -19.29
CA SER A 92 -11.37 -13.24 -19.41
C SER A 92 -10.72 -14.18 -18.39
N ASN A 93 -9.58 -13.80 -17.81
CA ASN A 93 -8.88 -14.56 -16.79
C ASN A 93 -9.05 -13.91 -15.41
N SER A 94 -10.20 -14.12 -14.78
CA SER A 94 -10.53 -13.50 -13.49
C SER A 94 -9.48 -13.79 -12.40
N ALA A 95 -8.89 -14.98 -12.36
CA ALA A 95 -7.85 -15.33 -11.39
C ALA A 95 -6.61 -14.41 -11.48
N ARG A 96 -6.34 -13.83 -12.65
CA ARG A 96 -5.19 -12.95 -12.92
C ARG A 96 -5.61 -11.58 -13.44
N TYR A 97 -6.84 -11.14 -13.16
CA TYR A 97 -7.37 -9.86 -13.59
C TYR A 97 -7.85 -9.02 -12.41
N HIS A 98 -6.95 -8.14 -11.96
CA HIS A 98 -7.13 -7.33 -10.76
C HIS A 98 -6.90 -5.86 -11.06
N PRO A 99 -7.86 -5.14 -11.66
CA PRO A 99 -7.73 -3.70 -11.81
C PRO A 99 -7.62 -3.03 -10.45
N PHE A 100 -6.59 -2.22 -10.24
CA PHE A 100 -6.34 -1.46 -9.02
C PHE A 100 -7.12 -0.15 -9.06
N TYR A 101 -7.74 0.21 -7.94
CA TYR A 101 -8.41 1.50 -7.81
C TYR A 101 -8.41 2.02 -6.37
N ILE A 102 -8.59 3.33 -6.25
CA ILE A 102 -8.72 4.02 -4.96
C ILE A 102 -10.19 4.39 -4.78
N THR A 103 -10.73 4.09 -3.61
CA THR A 103 -12.16 4.21 -3.28
C THR A 103 -12.37 4.47 -1.79
N ASP A 104 -13.52 4.98 -1.38
CA ASP A 104 -13.92 5.03 0.04
C ASP A 104 -14.56 3.71 0.54
N SER A 105 -14.72 2.73 -0.34
CA SER A 105 -15.20 1.38 0.00
C SER A 105 -14.09 0.51 0.60
N SER A 106 -14.22 0.13 1.87
CA SER A 106 -13.31 -0.83 2.51
C SER A 106 -13.37 -2.24 1.92
N LYS A 107 -14.46 -2.56 1.20
CA LYS A 107 -14.72 -3.87 0.60
C LYS A 107 -14.12 -4.01 -0.81
N GLY A 108 -14.08 -2.93 -1.59
CA GLY A 108 -13.63 -3.01 -2.98
C GLY A 108 -14.66 -3.66 -3.91
N GLY A 109 -14.19 -4.31 -4.98
CA GLY A 109 -15.00 -5.13 -5.88
C GLY A 109 -16.12 -4.39 -6.62
N GLY A 110 -15.85 -3.16 -7.09
CA GLY A 110 -16.84 -2.34 -7.79
C GLY A 110 -17.50 -2.96 -9.01
N SER A 111 -16.88 -3.93 -9.69
CA SER A 111 -17.53 -4.63 -10.82
C SER A 111 -18.73 -5.48 -10.39
N LYS A 112 -18.88 -5.76 -9.10
CA LYS A 112 -19.98 -6.53 -8.51
C LYS A 112 -21.09 -5.64 -7.96
N GLU A 113 -20.88 -4.33 -7.93
CA GLU A 113 -21.85 -3.37 -7.43
C GLU A 113 -22.80 -2.90 -8.53
N ASN A 114 -23.92 -2.30 -8.12
CA ASN A 114 -24.82 -1.65 -9.07
C ASN A 114 -24.10 -0.45 -9.72
N PRO A 115 -24.06 -0.32 -11.06
CA PRO A 115 -23.41 0.82 -11.72
C PRO A 115 -23.91 2.19 -11.24
N ALA A 116 -25.15 2.28 -10.77
CA ALA A 116 -25.73 3.51 -10.24
C ALA A 116 -25.12 3.99 -8.91
N VAL A 117 -24.38 3.14 -8.19
CA VAL A 117 -23.66 3.51 -6.96
C VAL A 117 -22.20 3.87 -7.18
N LEU A 118 -21.63 3.51 -8.34
CA LEU A 118 -20.24 3.80 -8.65
C LEU A 118 -20.02 5.31 -8.78
N GLY A 119 -18.97 5.83 -8.13
CA GLY A 119 -18.67 7.26 -8.09
C GLY A 119 -19.47 8.04 -7.04
N LYS A 120 -20.25 7.36 -6.19
CA LYS A 120 -21.00 7.97 -5.07
C LYS A 120 -20.40 7.56 -3.73
N PRO A 121 -20.69 8.27 -2.63
CA PRO A 121 -20.23 7.88 -1.30
C PRO A 121 -20.54 6.42 -0.98
N GLY A 122 -19.54 5.72 -0.45
CA GLY A 122 -19.53 4.27 -0.24
C GLY A 122 -18.91 3.48 -1.39
N HIS A 123 -18.74 4.07 -2.58
CA HIS A 123 -18.04 3.48 -3.73
C HIS A 123 -17.46 4.53 -4.69
N LEU A 124 -16.80 5.55 -4.13
CA LEU A 124 -16.12 6.59 -4.90
C LEU A 124 -15.06 5.97 -5.82
N LEU A 125 -14.87 6.58 -6.98
CA LEU A 125 -13.87 6.22 -7.98
C LEU A 125 -12.79 7.31 -8.00
N LEU A 126 -11.87 7.27 -7.02
CA LEU A 126 -10.93 8.35 -6.75
C LEU A 126 -9.70 8.31 -7.67
N ALA A 127 -9.25 7.11 -8.05
CA ALA A 127 -8.15 6.93 -9.01
C ALA A 127 -8.08 5.47 -9.51
N GLY A 128 -7.32 5.25 -10.59
CA GLY A 128 -7.07 3.93 -11.21
C GLY A 128 -8.24 3.40 -12.03
N VAL A 129 -9.45 3.41 -11.47
CA VAL A 129 -10.71 3.17 -12.18
C VAL A 129 -11.55 4.43 -12.11
N VAL A 130 -12.08 4.87 -13.25
CA VAL A 130 -12.84 6.11 -13.38
C VAL A 130 -14.10 5.91 -14.20
N LEU A 131 -14.98 6.91 -14.21
CA LEU A 131 -16.04 7.00 -15.23
C LEU A 131 -15.50 7.83 -16.39
N ASN A 132 -15.62 7.30 -17.61
CA ASN A 132 -15.27 8.03 -18.82
C ASN A 132 -16.33 9.10 -19.16
N SER A 133 -16.13 9.82 -20.27
CA SER A 133 -17.06 10.86 -20.74
C SER A 133 -18.49 10.37 -21.03
N GLU A 134 -18.69 9.07 -21.23
CA GLU A 134 -19.98 8.43 -21.42
C GLU A 134 -20.57 7.85 -20.12
N ASN A 135 -19.98 8.17 -18.97
CA ASN A 135 -20.34 7.64 -17.66
C ASN A 135 -20.23 6.09 -17.58
N LYS A 136 -19.32 5.51 -18.37
CA LYS A 136 -18.98 4.08 -18.31
C LYS A 136 -17.70 3.88 -17.51
N VAL A 137 -17.62 2.75 -16.81
CA VAL A 137 -16.42 2.37 -16.07
C VAL A 137 -15.26 2.15 -17.04
N ASP A 138 -14.16 2.85 -16.79
CA ASP A 138 -12.89 2.68 -17.46
C ASP A 138 -11.84 2.22 -16.43
N VAL A 139 -11.28 1.04 -16.68
CA VAL A 139 -10.29 0.39 -15.81
C VAL A 139 -8.87 0.44 -16.38
N SER A 140 -8.69 1.04 -17.55
CA SER A 140 -7.42 0.98 -18.31
C SER A 140 -6.22 1.44 -17.48
N ASN A 141 -6.36 2.57 -16.77
CA ASN A 141 -5.34 3.13 -15.89
C ASN A 141 -4.96 2.20 -14.72
N GLY A 142 -5.93 1.44 -14.20
CA GLY A 142 -5.77 0.50 -13.10
C GLY A 142 -5.30 -0.89 -13.52
N THR A 143 -5.01 -1.12 -14.81
CA THR A 143 -4.57 -2.42 -15.34
C THR A 143 -3.17 -2.35 -15.93
N GLY A 144 -2.46 -3.47 -15.92
CA GLY A 144 -1.09 -3.59 -16.42
C GLY A 144 -0.64 -5.04 -16.46
N ARG A 145 0.57 -5.33 -16.97
CA ARG A 145 1.13 -6.69 -16.97
C ARG A 145 0.92 -7.37 -15.61
N TYR A 146 0.67 -8.67 -15.59
CA TYR A 146 0.50 -9.37 -14.32
C TYR A 146 1.86 -9.66 -13.68
N CYS A 147 2.03 -9.29 -12.40
CA CYS A 147 3.15 -9.72 -11.58
C CYS A 147 2.65 -10.26 -10.24
N GLU A 148 3.19 -11.41 -9.83
CA GLU A 148 2.82 -12.07 -8.59
C GLU A 148 4.03 -12.53 -7.80
N TRP A 149 4.05 -12.25 -6.50
CA TRP A 149 4.91 -12.92 -5.54
C TRP A 149 4.39 -14.34 -5.34
N GLN A 150 5.10 -15.33 -5.85
CA GLN A 150 4.71 -16.74 -5.79
C GLN A 150 5.59 -17.51 -4.82
N HIS A 151 5.01 -18.51 -4.15
CA HIS A 151 5.77 -19.47 -3.36
C HIS A 151 6.81 -20.18 -4.25
N LYS A 152 8.06 -20.22 -3.79
CA LYS A 152 9.12 -21.00 -4.48
C LYS A 152 8.81 -22.49 -4.47
N THR A 153 8.19 -22.97 -3.39
CA THR A 153 7.78 -24.36 -3.16
C THR A 153 6.31 -24.40 -2.74
N VAL A 154 6.05 -24.35 -1.43
CA VAL A 154 4.72 -24.35 -0.81
C VAL A 154 4.55 -23.08 0.02
N ASP A 155 3.36 -22.88 0.58
CA ASP A 155 3.19 -21.83 1.58
C ASP A 155 4.05 -22.16 2.81
N MET A 156 4.96 -21.24 3.14
CA MET A 156 5.87 -21.32 4.27
C MET A 156 5.50 -20.30 5.35
N SER A 157 4.27 -19.78 5.31
CA SER A 157 3.82 -18.69 6.19
C SER A 157 3.76 -19.10 7.65
N ASP A 158 3.53 -20.37 7.99
CA ASP A 158 3.53 -20.85 9.39
C ASP A 158 4.94 -21.24 9.86
N GLU A 159 5.83 -21.63 8.94
CA GLU A 159 7.21 -22.06 9.22
C GLU A 159 8.22 -20.91 9.29
N SER A 160 7.83 -19.71 8.83
CA SER A 160 8.72 -18.56 8.77
C SER A 160 8.61 -17.70 10.02
N ASP A 161 9.63 -17.63 10.87
CA ASP A 161 9.54 -16.86 12.13
C ASP A 161 9.26 -15.36 11.90
N THR A 162 9.82 -14.80 10.83
CA THR A 162 9.73 -13.37 10.50
C THR A 162 9.20 -13.13 9.09
N TRP A 163 8.66 -11.94 8.86
CA TRP A 163 8.22 -11.46 7.55
C TRP A 163 9.35 -11.52 6.52
N GLU A 164 10.56 -11.14 6.91
CA GLU A 164 11.75 -11.21 6.08
C GLU A 164 12.04 -12.65 5.65
N SER A 165 12.02 -13.59 6.60
CA SER A 165 12.21 -15.02 6.30
C SER A 165 11.09 -15.56 5.39
N PHE A 166 9.84 -15.16 5.63
CA PHE A 166 8.71 -15.53 4.78
C PHE A 166 8.87 -15.00 3.36
N LYS A 167 9.19 -13.72 3.21
CA LYS A 167 9.38 -13.09 1.90
C LYS A 167 10.53 -13.73 1.11
N GLN A 168 11.58 -14.22 1.78
CA GLN A 168 12.65 -14.99 1.13
C GLN A 168 12.17 -16.33 0.55
N THR A 169 11.04 -16.87 1.00
CA THR A 169 10.42 -18.08 0.42
C THR A 169 9.64 -17.79 -0.87
N LEU A 170 9.47 -16.51 -1.23
CA LEU A 170 8.73 -16.08 -2.40
C LEU A 170 9.67 -15.65 -3.54
N ARG A 171 9.17 -15.70 -4.77
CA ARG A 171 9.80 -15.11 -5.95
C ARG A 171 8.77 -14.28 -6.71
N LEU A 172 9.17 -13.09 -7.15
CA LEU A 172 8.33 -12.29 -8.03
C LEU A 172 8.40 -12.86 -9.46
N GLN A 173 7.24 -13.19 -10.03
CA GLN A 173 7.11 -13.64 -11.41
C GLN A 173 6.18 -12.68 -12.17
N CYS A 174 6.64 -12.21 -13.32
CA CYS A 174 5.91 -11.27 -14.17
C CYS A 174 5.71 -11.82 -15.57
N ASP A 175 4.54 -11.55 -16.14
CA ASP A 175 4.29 -11.76 -17.57
C ASP A 175 5.03 -10.71 -18.41
N SER A 176 5.15 -10.99 -19.71
CA SER A 176 5.62 -10.00 -20.67
C SER A 176 4.59 -8.85 -20.81
N GLY A 177 5.09 -7.68 -21.20
CA GLY A 177 4.26 -6.47 -21.35
C GLY A 177 4.71 -5.34 -20.45
N GLN A 178 3.90 -4.28 -20.43
CA GLN A 178 4.16 -3.07 -19.64
C GLN A 178 3.26 -3.01 -18.41
N PRO A 179 3.74 -2.47 -17.29
CA PRO A 179 2.86 -2.14 -16.18
C PRO A 179 1.90 -1.01 -16.58
N GLY A 180 0.78 -0.91 -15.87
CA GLY A 180 -0.08 0.26 -15.89
C GLY A 180 0.54 1.37 -15.06
N THR A 181 0.23 2.62 -15.36
CA THR A 181 0.66 3.75 -14.52
C THR A 181 -0.41 4.83 -14.51
N PHE A 182 -0.73 5.33 -13.31
CA PHE A 182 -1.58 6.50 -13.15
C PHE A 182 -1.06 7.37 -12.00
N THR A 183 -1.45 8.65 -12.02
CA THR A 183 -1.19 9.58 -10.93
C THR A 183 -2.46 9.89 -10.17
N TRP A 184 -2.30 10.21 -8.89
CA TRP A 184 -3.40 10.65 -8.03
C TRP A 184 -2.94 11.77 -7.11
N THR A 185 -3.76 12.81 -7.02
CA THR A 185 -3.57 13.94 -6.12
C THR A 185 -4.81 14.02 -5.25
N PRO A 186 -4.74 13.61 -3.96
CA PRO A 186 -5.86 13.78 -3.05
C PRO A 186 -6.23 15.26 -2.95
N ASP A 187 -7.48 15.59 -3.21
CA ASP A 187 -7.99 16.96 -3.12
C ASP A 187 -8.61 17.24 -1.74
N LYS A 188 -9.14 18.45 -1.57
CA LYS A 188 -9.82 18.90 -0.35
C LYS A 188 -11.05 18.07 0.01
N ASP A 189 -11.67 17.39 -0.96
CA ASP A 189 -12.91 16.64 -0.76
C ASP A 189 -12.64 15.14 -0.54
N THR A 190 -11.38 14.71 -0.70
CA THR A 190 -10.95 13.34 -0.43
C THR A 190 -11.09 13.03 1.06
N PRO A 191 -11.78 11.94 1.47
CA PRO A 191 -11.88 11.53 2.88
C PRO A 191 -10.51 11.27 3.52
N LYS A 192 -10.39 11.50 4.84
CA LYS A 192 -9.14 11.22 5.60
C LYS A 192 -8.73 9.74 5.58
N LEU A 193 -9.67 8.85 5.30
CA LEU A 193 -9.46 7.42 5.17
C LEU A 193 -10.13 6.94 3.89
N VAL A 194 -9.33 6.43 2.97
CA VAL A 194 -9.78 5.75 1.76
C VAL A 194 -9.05 4.41 1.65
N TYR A 195 -9.32 3.66 0.60
CA TYR A 195 -8.82 2.31 0.41
C TYR A 195 -8.30 2.15 -1.01
N TYR A 196 -7.17 1.47 -1.15
CA TYR A 196 -6.83 0.85 -2.42
C TYR A 196 -7.40 -0.55 -2.45
N GLN A 197 -8.04 -0.93 -3.55
CA GLN A 197 -8.73 -2.20 -3.67
C GLN A 197 -8.59 -2.79 -5.08
N CYS A 198 -9.03 -4.04 -5.23
CA CYS A 198 -9.28 -4.65 -6.53
C CYS A 198 -10.69 -4.29 -7.00
N PHE A 199 -10.85 -3.86 -8.24
CA PHE A 199 -12.16 -3.56 -8.80
C PHE A 199 -12.99 -4.82 -9.06
N THR A 200 -12.33 -5.96 -9.33
CA THR A 200 -13.00 -7.24 -9.62
C THR A 200 -13.37 -8.02 -8.36
N HIS A 201 -12.46 -8.12 -7.40
CA HIS A 201 -12.60 -8.97 -6.21
C HIS A 201 -12.73 -8.13 -4.94
N TYR A 202 -13.56 -8.60 -4.02
CA TYR A 202 -13.70 -7.99 -2.70
C TYR A 202 -12.49 -8.33 -1.83
N TYR A 203 -12.10 -7.43 -0.94
CA TYR A 203 -11.11 -7.68 0.12
C TYR A 203 -9.73 -8.12 -0.40
N LEU A 204 -9.16 -7.36 -1.34
CA LEU A 204 -7.79 -7.61 -1.84
C LEU A 204 -6.79 -6.55 -1.41
N GLY A 205 -7.24 -5.37 -1.01
CA GLY A 205 -6.38 -4.27 -0.61
C GLY A 205 -6.63 -3.80 0.81
N TRP A 206 -6.20 -2.58 1.08
CA TRP A 206 -6.20 -2.01 2.42
C TRP A 206 -6.26 -0.48 2.37
N LYS A 207 -5.88 0.18 3.46
CA LYS A 207 -6.18 1.58 3.70
C LYS A 207 -5.08 2.54 3.25
N ILE A 208 -5.52 3.72 2.86
CA ILE A 208 -4.72 4.92 2.65
C ILE A 208 -5.20 5.97 3.66
N VAL A 209 -4.27 6.49 4.44
CA VAL A 209 -4.50 7.63 5.34
C VAL A 209 -4.13 8.91 4.58
N VAL A 210 -5.08 9.83 4.51
CA VAL A 210 -4.95 11.12 3.82
C VAL A 210 -4.84 12.22 4.88
N THR A 211 -3.71 12.91 4.93
CA THR A 211 -3.44 14.00 5.87
C THR A 211 -3.46 15.35 5.17
N ASP A 212 -3.72 16.40 5.94
CA ASP A 212 -3.53 17.78 5.50
C ASP A 212 -2.05 18.19 5.64
N PRO A 213 -1.54 19.11 4.80
CA PRO A 213 -0.16 19.61 4.90
C PRO A 213 0.19 20.15 6.30
N GLU A 214 -0.74 20.88 6.93
CA GLU A 214 -0.57 21.44 8.28
C GLU A 214 -0.49 20.34 9.36
N GLU A 215 -1.24 19.25 9.20
CA GLU A 215 -1.17 18.09 10.12
C GLU A 215 0.15 17.33 9.97
N ALA A 216 0.72 17.28 8.76
CA ALA A 216 2.01 16.67 8.50
C ALA A 216 3.15 17.49 9.15
N GLU A 217 3.09 18.82 9.04
CA GLU A 217 4.05 19.74 9.66
C GLU A 217 4.01 19.68 11.20
N GLN A 218 2.82 19.73 11.80
CA GLN A 218 2.64 19.62 13.25
C GLN A 218 3.13 18.26 13.81
N ALA A 219 2.92 17.17 13.07
CA ALA A 219 3.43 15.85 13.46
C ALA A 219 4.97 15.80 13.44
N MET A 220 5.62 16.47 12.49
CA MET A 220 7.07 16.59 12.43
C MET A 220 7.64 17.46 13.57
N GLU A 221 7.01 18.60 13.85
CA GLU A 221 7.40 19.46 14.99
C GLU A 221 7.26 18.74 16.33
N SER A 222 6.17 18.02 16.54
CA SER A 222 5.95 17.22 17.75
C SER A 222 7.03 16.15 17.93
N ALA A 223 7.41 15.45 16.85
CA ALA A 223 8.46 14.43 16.92
C ALA A 223 9.84 15.04 17.25
N ALA A 224 10.19 16.17 16.63
CA ALA A 224 11.44 16.88 16.92
C ALA A 224 11.51 17.38 18.37
N SER A 225 10.40 17.90 18.91
CA SER A 225 10.31 18.37 20.29
C SER A 225 10.51 17.22 21.30
N GLN A 226 9.93 16.04 21.04
CA GLN A 226 10.15 14.86 21.90
C GLN A 226 11.61 14.39 21.91
N VAL A 227 12.30 14.46 20.76
CA VAL A 227 13.73 14.12 20.67
C VAL A 227 14.58 15.12 21.44
N LEU A 228 14.30 16.42 21.32
CA LEU A 228 15.00 17.47 22.09
C LEU A 228 14.80 17.30 23.60
N LEU A 229 13.57 17.02 24.04
CA LEU A 229 13.26 16.81 25.45
C LEU A 229 13.99 15.59 26.02
N SER A 230 14.05 14.48 25.27
CA SER A 230 14.76 13.27 25.70
C SER A 230 16.28 13.48 25.77
N HIS A 231 16.88 14.21 24.82
CA HIS A 231 18.30 14.61 24.91
C HIS A 231 18.60 15.53 26.09
N LEU A 232 17.73 16.51 26.38
CA LEU A 232 17.90 17.40 27.53
C LEU A 232 17.83 16.62 28.86
N LEU A 233 16.87 15.70 28.98
CA LEU A 233 16.76 14.82 30.15
C LEU A 233 18.01 13.95 30.33
N LEU A 234 18.52 13.32 29.26
CA LEU A 234 19.75 12.52 29.31
C LEU A 234 20.98 13.34 29.73
N LEU A 235 21.10 14.58 29.26
CA LEU A 235 22.18 15.49 29.67
C LEU A 235 22.06 15.83 31.16
N LEU A 236 20.85 16.17 31.65
CA LEU A 236 20.62 16.46 33.07
C LEU A 236 20.93 15.25 33.96
N PHE A 237 20.53 14.03 33.56
CA PHE A 237 20.90 12.80 34.26
C PHE A 237 22.41 12.55 34.27
N SER A 238 23.09 12.78 33.15
CA SER A 238 24.54 12.60 33.05
C SER A 238 25.31 13.58 33.95
N VAL A 239 24.87 14.84 34.00
CA VAL A 239 25.45 15.86 34.87
C VAL A 239 25.18 15.53 36.34
N ALA A 240 23.97 15.08 36.69
CA ALA A 240 23.63 14.69 38.05
C ALA A 240 24.47 13.49 38.57
N CYS A 241 24.78 12.52 37.70
CA CYS A 241 25.64 11.38 38.06
C CYS A 241 27.13 11.75 38.21
N LEU A 242 27.57 12.88 37.65
CA LEU A 242 28.97 13.36 37.71
C LEU A 242 29.23 14.26 38.93
N VAL A 243 28.20 14.69 39.66
CA VAL A 243 28.37 15.41 40.93
C VAL A 243 28.58 14.38 42.04
N PRO A 244 29.78 14.28 42.64
CA PRO A 244 29.96 13.41 43.79
C PRO A 244 29.14 13.96 44.95
N LEU A 245 28.38 13.08 45.61
CA LEU A 245 27.79 13.36 46.91
C LEU A 245 28.94 13.57 47.91
N CYS A 246 29.28 14.83 48.19
CA CYS A 246 30.11 15.21 49.34
C CYS A 246 29.36 14.95 50.65
#